data_AF-A0A2S7KZJ2-F1
#
_entry.id   AF-A0A2S7KZJ2-F1
#
_cell.length_a   1.000
_cell.length_b   1.000
_cell.length_c   1.000
_cell.angle_alpha   90.00
_cell.angle_beta   90.00
_cell.angle_gamma   90.00
#
_symmetry.space_group_name_H-M   'P 1'
#
loop_
_entity.id
_entity.type
_entity.pdbx_description
1 polymer ?
#
loop_
_entity_poly.entity_id
_entity_poly.type
_entity_poly.pdbx_seq_one_letter_code
_entity_poly.pdbx_strand_id
1 'polypeptide(L)'
;MKKILILFLLTLSIFIYGQEEKTDATYFKDIVTKVTSLKFSSSSIKDLESIVWEDVKSIFDKNSPEEKVALSFEIDLKESKNKFKGSLTVSGPTKNLDSLIISAKKTVKSLIRISKGYQNK
;
A
#
# COMPACT_ATOMS: atom_id res chain seq x y z
N MET A 1 34.76 -49.74 34.33
CA MET A 1 34.91 -49.18 32.97
C MET A 1 33.65 -49.22 32.10
N LYS A 2 32.63 -50.05 32.38
CA LYS A 2 31.38 -50.08 31.58
C LYS A 2 30.44 -48.89 31.80
N LYS A 3 30.39 -48.31 33.01
CA LYS A 3 29.50 -47.18 33.35
C LYS A 3 29.92 -45.84 32.71
N ILE A 4 31.23 -45.63 32.52
CA ILE A 4 31.76 -44.43 31.84
C ILE A 4 31.51 -44.51 30.33
N LEU A 5 31.59 -45.72 29.75
CA LEU A 5 31.30 -45.96 28.33
C LEU A 5 29.83 -45.62 27.98
N ILE A 6 28.90 -45.95 28.86
CA ILE A 6 27.46 -45.66 28.68
C ILE A 6 27.19 -44.16 28.78
N LEU A 7 27.87 -43.45 29.68
CA LEU A 7 27.73 -42.01 29.84
C LEU A 7 28.25 -41.23 28.64
N PHE A 8 29.34 -41.70 28.01
CA PHE A 8 29.91 -41.10 26.80
C PHE A 8 29.03 -41.34 25.55
N LEU A 9 28.30 -42.45 25.50
CA LEU A 9 27.40 -42.76 24.38
C LEU A 9 26.14 -41.86 24.37
N LEU A 10 25.68 -41.44 25.55
CA LEU A 10 24.50 -40.57 25.71
C LEU A 10 24.74 -39.12 25.29
N THR A 11 25.99 -38.65 25.25
CA THR A 11 26.31 -37.27 24.87
C THR A 11 26.47 -37.05 23.36
N LEU A 12 26.58 -38.12 22.55
CA LEU A 12 26.71 -37.99 21.10
C LEU A 12 25.39 -37.68 20.37
N SER A 13 24.23 -37.96 20.98
CA SER A 13 22.91 -37.74 20.35
C SER A 13 22.50 -36.27 20.26
N ILE A 14 23.23 -35.36 20.92
CA ILE A 14 22.89 -33.93 20.98
C ILE A 14 23.41 -33.17 19.73
N PHE A 15 24.33 -33.77 18.95
CA PHE A 15 24.99 -33.09 17.83
C PHE A 15 24.29 -33.22 16.46
N ILE A 16 23.11 -33.86 16.38
CA ILE A 16 22.46 -34.17 15.08
C ILE A 16 21.39 -33.13 14.69
N TYR A 17 20.92 -32.27 15.59
CA TYR A 17 19.84 -31.31 15.32
C TYR A 17 20.34 -29.91 14.87
N GLY A 18 21.37 -29.87 14.03
CA GLY A 18 21.97 -28.64 13.53
C GLY A 18 22.05 -28.53 12.01
N GLN A 19 21.37 -29.40 11.25
CA GLN A 19 21.19 -29.12 9.82
C GLN A 19 20.14 -28.03 9.68
N GLU A 20 20.61 -26.79 9.48
CA GLU A 20 19.85 -25.81 8.72
C GLU A 20 19.41 -26.51 7.44
N GLU A 21 18.10 -26.69 7.25
CA GLU A 21 17.58 -26.84 5.91
C GLU A 21 18.21 -25.70 5.11
N LYS A 22 18.93 -26.05 4.04
CA LYS A 22 19.24 -25.09 2.99
C LYS A 22 17.89 -24.67 2.44
N THR A 23 17.27 -23.72 3.13
CA THR A 23 16.30 -22.86 2.52
C THR A 23 17.12 -22.22 1.40
N ASP A 24 16.90 -22.69 0.17
CA ASP A 24 16.95 -21.82 -0.98
C ASP A 24 15.90 -20.74 -0.69
N ALA A 25 16.21 -19.85 0.25
CA ALA A 25 15.66 -18.54 0.30
C ALA A 25 16.13 -17.96 -1.02
N THR A 26 15.27 -18.14 -2.04
CA THR A 26 15.25 -17.30 -3.20
C THR A 26 15.00 -15.92 -2.62
N TYR A 27 16.09 -15.26 -2.21
CA TYR A 27 16.11 -13.85 -1.95
C TYR A 27 15.74 -13.27 -3.31
N PHE A 28 14.45 -13.01 -3.48
CA PHE A 28 13.94 -12.24 -4.59
C PHE A 28 14.57 -10.85 -4.44
N LYS A 29 15.82 -10.73 -4.91
CA LYS A 29 16.60 -9.50 -4.92
C LYS A 29 15.89 -8.42 -5.75
N ASP A 30 14.91 -8.86 -6.54
CA ASP A 30 14.09 -8.06 -7.43
C ASP A 30 12.57 -8.27 -7.21
N ILE A 31 12.07 -8.33 -5.96
CA ILE A 31 10.62 -8.08 -5.76
C ILE A 31 10.37 -6.61 -6.11
N VAL A 32 10.14 -6.35 -7.39
CA VAL A 32 9.55 -5.11 -7.86
C VAL A 32 8.19 -5.01 -7.19
N THR A 33 8.10 -4.21 -6.13
CA THR A 33 6.86 -4.01 -5.39
C THR A 33 5.88 -3.30 -6.31
N LYS A 34 4.81 -4.00 -6.69
CA LYS A 34 3.77 -3.48 -7.58
C LYS A 34 2.74 -2.74 -6.75
N VAL A 35 2.47 -1.49 -7.08
CA VAL A 35 1.45 -0.69 -6.39
C VAL A 35 0.22 -0.60 -7.28
N THR A 36 -0.82 -1.38 -6.99
CA THR A 36 -2.04 -1.40 -7.82
C THR A 36 -3.12 -0.47 -7.32
N SER A 37 -2.99 0.08 -6.11
CA SER A 37 -3.96 1.03 -5.58
C SER A 37 -3.34 2.01 -4.58
N LEU A 38 -3.84 3.23 -4.60
CA LEU A 38 -3.51 4.27 -3.62
C LEU A 38 -4.81 4.95 -3.18
N LYS A 39 -5.06 4.95 -1.87
CA LYS A 39 -6.25 5.56 -1.27
C LYS A 39 -5.85 6.72 -0.37
N PHE A 40 -6.36 7.91 -0.68
CA PHE A 40 -6.35 9.07 0.20
C PHE A 40 -7.66 9.10 0.99
N SER A 41 -7.57 9.18 2.31
CA SER A 41 -8.72 9.31 3.20
C SER A 41 -8.44 10.41 4.20
N SER A 42 -9.30 11.43 4.25
CA SER A 42 -9.13 12.54 5.19
C SER A 42 -10.48 13.05 5.71
N SER A 43 -10.46 13.70 6.88
CA SER A 43 -11.58 14.48 7.42
C SER A 43 -11.51 15.97 7.07
N SER A 44 -10.51 16.38 6.28
CA SER A 44 -10.21 17.78 5.97
C SER A 44 -10.16 17.99 4.45
N ILE A 45 -10.84 19.05 4.01
CA ILE A 45 -10.79 19.48 2.60
C ILE A 45 -9.37 19.92 2.22
N LYS A 46 -8.63 20.54 3.15
CA LYS A 46 -7.27 21.04 2.90
C LYS A 46 -6.30 19.91 2.57
N ASP A 47 -6.48 18.75 3.19
CA ASP A 47 -5.60 17.61 2.97
C ASP A 47 -5.72 17.11 1.52
N LEU A 48 -6.95 17.05 0.99
CA LEU A 48 -7.19 16.72 -0.41
C LEU A 48 -6.66 17.80 -1.38
N GLU A 49 -6.66 19.08 -0.97
CA GLU A 49 -6.06 20.17 -1.74
C GLU A 49 -4.51 20.10 -1.75
N SER A 50 -3.91 19.51 -0.72
CA SER A 50 -2.46 19.39 -0.54
C SER A 50 -1.80 18.18 -1.22
N ILE A 51 -2.55 17.39 -1.99
CA ILE A 51 -2.00 16.21 -2.67
C ILE A 51 -0.89 16.63 -3.64
N VAL A 52 0.32 16.10 -3.41
CA VAL A 52 1.49 16.28 -4.28
C VAL A 52 1.44 15.24 -5.40
N TRP A 53 1.01 15.67 -6.59
CA TRP A 53 0.71 14.75 -7.69
C TRP A 53 1.94 14.11 -8.33
N GLU A 54 3.12 14.72 -8.21
CA GLU A 54 4.37 14.13 -8.67
C GLU A 54 4.76 12.92 -7.80
N ASP A 55 4.52 12.99 -6.50
CA ASP A 55 4.72 11.86 -5.58
C ASP A 55 3.74 10.73 -5.88
N VAL A 56 2.49 11.08 -6.21
CA VAL A 56 1.50 10.09 -6.67
C VAL A 56 1.98 9.37 -7.92
N LYS A 57 2.58 10.10 -8.87
CA LYS A 57 3.10 9.51 -10.11
C LYS A 57 4.24 8.53 -9.81
N SER A 58 5.21 8.94 -8.99
CA SER A 58 6.42 8.16 -8.72
C SER A 58 6.16 6.82 -8.02
N ILE A 59 5.08 6.73 -7.23
CA ILE A 59 4.63 5.49 -6.59
C ILE A 59 4.40 4.36 -7.62
N PHE A 60 4.00 4.69 -8.85
CA PHE A 60 3.69 3.72 -9.90
C PHE A 60 4.83 3.52 -10.91
N ASP A 61 5.99 4.15 -10.75
CA ASP A 61 7.09 4.09 -11.73
C ASP A 61 7.63 2.67 -11.95
N LYS A 62 7.47 1.80 -10.95
CA LYS A 62 7.90 0.40 -11.00
C LYS A 62 6.84 -0.56 -11.55
N ASN A 63 5.64 -0.07 -11.87
CA ASN A 63 4.57 -0.91 -12.38
C ASN A 63 4.77 -1.24 -13.86
N SER A 64 4.27 -2.41 -14.27
CA SER A 64 4.23 -2.75 -15.70
C SER A 64 3.19 -1.87 -16.43
N PRO A 65 3.39 -1.54 -17.73
CA PRO A 65 2.47 -0.66 -18.46
C PRO A 65 1.01 -1.13 -18.50
N GLU A 66 0.80 -2.45 -18.47
CA GLU A 66 -0.54 -3.06 -18.53
C GLU A 66 -1.16 -3.30 -17.15
N GLU A 67 -0.42 -3.03 -16.09
CA GLU A 67 -0.90 -3.12 -14.72
C GLU A 67 -2.03 -2.11 -14.51
N LYS A 68 -3.18 -2.59 -14.05
CA LYS A 68 -4.30 -1.72 -13.69
C LYS A 68 -4.02 -1.08 -12.32
N VAL A 69 -4.06 0.24 -12.27
CA VAL A 69 -3.92 1.04 -11.05
C VAL A 69 -5.23 1.74 -10.70
N ALA A 70 -5.44 1.98 -9.41
CA ALA A 70 -6.61 2.70 -8.89
C ALA A 70 -6.19 3.81 -7.93
N LEU A 71 -6.72 5.01 -8.13
CA LEU A 71 -6.58 6.16 -7.23
C LEU A 71 -7.94 6.45 -6.60
N SER A 72 -8.04 6.29 -5.28
CA SER A 72 -9.26 6.50 -4.51
C SER A 72 -9.12 7.70 -3.57
N PHE A 73 -10.14 8.53 -3.51
CA PHE A 73 -10.17 9.73 -2.67
C PHE A 73 -11.45 9.73 -1.84
N GLU A 74 -11.28 9.70 -0.52
CA GLU A 74 -12.36 9.70 0.46
C GLU A 74 -12.26 10.95 1.34
N ILE A 75 -13.41 11.59 1.58
CA ILE A 75 -13.57 12.62 2.59
C ILE A 75 -14.67 12.24 3.57
N ASP A 76 -14.40 12.40 4.87
CA ASP A 76 -15.33 12.10 5.96
C ASP A 76 -15.41 13.29 6.94
N LEU A 77 -16.31 14.22 6.63
CA LEU A 77 -16.56 15.42 7.43
C LEU A 77 -17.48 15.09 8.61
N LYS A 78 -16.93 14.47 9.65
CA LYS A 78 -17.70 14.10 10.85
C LYS A 78 -18.07 15.28 11.74
N GLU A 79 -17.26 16.34 11.71
CA GLU A 79 -17.39 17.53 12.56
C GLU A 79 -18.24 18.64 11.94
N SER A 80 -18.65 18.52 10.67
CA SER A 80 -19.55 19.50 10.05
C SER A 80 -20.99 19.30 10.53
N LYS A 81 -21.73 20.42 10.64
CA LYS A 81 -23.15 20.47 11.00
C LYS A 81 -23.99 19.50 10.17
N ASN A 82 -23.64 19.36 8.89
CA ASN A 82 -24.11 18.29 8.02
C ASN A 82 -23.00 17.26 7.83
N LYS A 83 -23.17 16.07 8.41
CA LYS A 83 -22.24 14.95 8.24
C LYS A 83 -22.17 14.58 6.76
N PHE A 84 -21.00 14.72 6.14
CA PHE A 84 -20.80 14.37 4.74
C PHE A 84 -19.68 13.35 4.62
N LYS A 85 -19.97 12.23 3.95
CA LYS A 85 -18.99 11.23 3.56
C LYS A 85 -19.11 10.96 2.07
N GLY A 86 -17.99 11.11 1.36
CA GLY A 86 -17.93 10.88 -0.08
C GLY A 86 -16.64 10.19 -0.48
N SER A 87 -16.73 9.27 -1.44
CA SER A 87 -15.58 8.57 -2.00
C SER A 87 -15.70 8.46 -3.51
N LEU A 88 -14.60 8.69 -4.22
CA LEU A 88 -14.51 8.55 -5.67
C LEU A 88 -13.21 7.84 -6.06
N THR A 89 -13.28 6.99 -7.08
CA THR A 89 -12.14 6.21 -7.57
C THR A 89 -12.00 6.41 -9.08
N VAL A 90 -10.77 6.60 -9.54
CA VAL A 90 -10.39 6.51 -10.96
C VAL A 90 -9.44 5.34 -11.14
N SER A 91 -9.59 4.58 -12.22
CA SER A 91 -8.74 3.41 -12.47
C SER A 91 -8.50 3.19 -13.95
N GLY A 92 -7.38 2.55 -14.28
CA GLY A 92 -6.98 2.23 -15.65
C GLY A 92 -5.56 1.65 -15.69
N PRO A 93 -5.05 1.31 -16.88
CA PRO A 93 -3.71 0.77 -17.02
C PRO A 93 -2.64 1.84 -16.74
N THR A 94 -1.47 1.42 -16.23
CA THR A 94 -0.34 2.29 -15.87
C THR A 94 0.18 3.09 -17.07
N LYS A 95 0.13 2.54 -18.29
CA LYS A 95 0.49 3.28 -19.52
C LYS A 95 -0.32 4.57 -19.72
N ASN A 96 -1.48 4.66 -19.08
CA ASN A 96 -2.35 5.84 -19.11
C ASN A 96 -2.27 6.67 -17.82
N LEU A 97 -1.23 6.49 -16.99
CA LEU A 97 -1.11 7.12 -15.67
C LEU A 97 -1.27 8.65 -15.71
N ASP A 98 -0.69 9.34 -16.69
CA ASP A 98 -0.83 10.79 -16.81
C ASP A 98 -2.29 11.23 -17.02
N SER A 99 -3.03 10.50 -17.87
CA SER A 99 -4.46 10.73 -18.09
C SER A 99 -5.30 10.39 -16.85
N LEU A 100 -4.91 9.33 -16.13
CA LEU A 100 -5.51 8.96 -14.86
C LEU A 100 -5.29 10.04 -13.79
N ILE A 101 -4.09 10.64 -13.71
CA ILE A 101 -3.78 11.75 -12.80
C ILE A 101 -4.60 12.99 -13.14
N ILE A 102 -4.75 13.33 -14.43
CA ILE A 102 -5.63 14.43 -14.86
C ILE A 102 -7.08 14.18 -14.44
N SER A 103 -7.56 12.95 -14.61
CA SER A 103 -8.91 12.55 -14.21
C SER A 103 -9.07 12.58 -12.69
N ALA A 104 -8.09 12.08 -11.94
CA ALA A 104 -8.02 12.13 -10.49
C ALA A 104 -8.09 13.57 -9.96
N LYS A 105 -7.31 14.50 -10.54
CA LYS A 105 -7.35 15.93 -10.21
C LYS A 105 -8.76 16.52 -10.37
N LYS A 106 -9.46 16.17 -11.46
CA LYS A 106 -10.85 16.61 -11.70
C LYS A 106 -11.81 16.00 -10.67
N THR A 107 -11.66 14.71 -10.39
CA THR A 107 -12.45 13.98 -9.39
C THR A 107 -12.29 14.58 -8.00
N VAL A 108 -11.05 14.84 -7.56
CA VAL A 108 -10.74 15.50 -6.28
C VAL A 108 -11.35 16.89 -6.22
N LYS A 109 -11.22 17.71 -7.28
CA LYS A 109 -11.88 19.03 -7.34
C LYS A 109 -13.40 18.93 -7.20
N SER A 110 -14.03 17.93 -7.84
CA SER A 110 -15.47 17.70 -7.72
C SER A 110 -15.86 17.32 -6.29
N LEU A 111 -15.11 16.39 -5.67
CA LEU A 111 -15.33 15.97 -4.29
C LEU A 111 -15.21 17.14 -3.30
N ILE A 112 -14.18 17.98 -3.47
CA ILE A 112 -13.97 19.21 -2.69
C ILE A 112 -15.13 20.19 -2.86
N ARG A 113 -15.60 20.42 -4.10
CA ARG A 113 -16.71 21.33 -4.37
C ARG A 113 -17.99 20.86 -3.67
N ILE A 114 -18.27 19.55 -3.74
CA ILE A 114 -19.43 18.96 -3.06
C ILE A 114 -19.27 19.13 -1.55
N SER A 115 -18.13 18.75 -0.97
CA SER A 115 -17.90 18.79 0.47
C SER A 115 -17.94 20.20 1.07
N LYS A 116 -17.42 21.23 0.36
CA LYS A 116 -17.58 22.65 0.77
C LYS A 116 -19.05 23.06 0.89
N GLY A 117 -19.92 22.52 0.06
CA GLY A 117 -21.37 22.74 0.14
C GLY A 117 -22.02 22.21 1.42
N TYR A 118 -21.41 21.21 2.07
CA TYR A 118 -21.86 20.64 3.34
C TYR A 118 -21.18 21.26 4.57
N GLN A 119 -20.01 21.88 4.42
CA GLN A 119 -19.40 22.67 5.49
C GLN A 119 -20.13 24.01 5.73
N ASN A 120 -20.63 24.64 4.67
CA ASN A 120 -21.20 26.00 4.73
C ASN A 120 -22.73 26.04 4.99
N LYS A 121 -23.37 24.92 5.32
CA LYS A 121 -24.82 24.82 5.63
C LYS A 121 -25.02 24.35 7.08
#